data_AF-A0A0D2JMI9-F1
#
_entry.id   AF-A0A0D2JMI9-F1
#
_cell.length_a   1.000
_cell.length_b   1.000
_cell.length_c   1.000
_cell.angle_alpha   90.00
_cell.angle_beta   90.00
_cell.angle_gamma   90.00
#
_symmetry.space_group_name_H-M   'P 1'
#
loop_
_entity.id
_entity.type
_entity.pdbx_description
1 polymer ?
#
loop_
_entity_poly.entity_id
_entity_poly.type
_entity_poly.pdbx_seq_one_letter_code
_entity_poly.pdbx_strand_id
1 'polypeptide(L)'
;MPTSKPGGGKGTHSCRECKRRKMKCVLESAANATACYGCRRRGSPCLSQEFPEDSAIDMEMIAKLNNAAGRAETVSTLSSENTPPSDKPLTPTSMTSEPLRQLAFHKSESLSRFLHGSLPSREDTERIYNAIPQRPVLAHEMMTMPYTCLSQNDRIQSGNSFEIPDPKMHPVLIARHMLLLASLLQHLHPEVHADIKGLSETPRVMSEPVANLAISYVTTKDELLGSIEGLGCIMIESVYQANIGNLRRSWVAGRRAVSVAQLMGLNRSNNRAQYEVLDSRTKYDPRVMWSRIVFLGRFLCLMLGLPQGLY
;
A
#
# COMPACT_ATOMS: atom_id res chain seq x y z
N MET A 1 40.60 -29.78 33.53
CA MET A 1 39.52 -29.42 32.58
C MET A 1 38.19 -29.87 33.16
N PRO A 2 37.29 -28.95 33.57
CA PRO A 2 35.89 -29.29 33.74
C PRO A 2 35.13 -28.96 32.45
N THR A 3 34.40 -29.94 31.94
CA THR A 3 33.50 -29.83 30.80
C THR A 3 32.21 -29.14 31.24
N SER A 4 31.94 -27.94 30.71
CA SER A 4 30.62 -27.31 30.79
C SER A 4 29.70 -27.93 29.74
N LYS A 5 28.65 -28.60 30.19
CA LYS A 5 27.45 -28.86 29.37
C LYS A 5 26.74 -27.53 29.12
N PRO A 6 26.22 -27.27 27.92
CA PRO A 6 24.99 -26.52 27.77
C PRO A 6 23.85 -27.53 27.63
N GLY A 7 23.02 -27.61 28.67
CA GLY A 7 21.68 -28.16 28.56
C GLY A 7 20.82 -27.29 27.64
N GLY A 8 19.80 -27.91 27.07
CA GLY A 8 18.79 -27.23 26.27
C GLY A 8 18.14 -28.21 25.31
N GLY A 9 17.05 -28.85 25.75
CA GLY A 9 16.27 -29.76 24.93
C GLY A 9 15.79 -29.07 23.65
N LYS A 10 16.40 -29.40 22.52
CA LYS A 10 15.92 -29.03 21.20
C LYS A 10 14.77 -29.97 20.86
N GLY A 11 13.54 -29.51 21.12
CA GLY A 11 12.33 -30.17 20.63
C GLY A 11 12.43 -30.43 19.13
N THR A 12 11.90 -31.56 18.68
CA THR A 12 11.90 -32.01 17.28
C THR A 12 11.07 -31.08 16.40
N HIS A 13 11.70 -30.02 15.88
CA HIS A 13 11.02 -29.06 15.02
C HIS A 13 10.86 -29.62 13.58
N SER A 14 9.65 -30.03 13.21
CA SER A 14 9.31 -30.45 11.85
C SER A 14 9.09 -29.24 10.92
N CYS A 15 9.49 -29.29 9.65
CA CYS A 15 9.19 -28.22 8.69
C CYS A 15 7.67 -28.11 8.39
N ARG A 16 7.24 -26.99 7.82
CA ARG A 16 5.81 -26.71 7.54
C ARG A 16 5.15 -27.74 6.64
N GLU A 17 5.86 -28.17 5.59
CA GLU A 17 5.32 -29.12 4.62
C GLU A 17 5.13 -30.51 5.25
N CYS A 18 6.08 -30.96 6.07
CA CYS A 18 5.94 -32.21 6.82
C CYS A 18 4.81 -32.15 7.85
N LYS A 19 4.60 -31.01 8.52
CA LYS A 19 3.47 -30.80 9.44
C LYS A 19 2.13 -30.82 8.70
N ARG A 20 2.00 -30.08 7.60
CA ARG A 20 0.78 -30.05 6.75
C ARG A 20 0.40 -31.45 6.28
N ARG A 21 1.39 -32.26 5.89
CA ARG A 21 1.19 -33.63 5.41
C ARG A 21 1.19 -34.70 6.51
N LYS A 22 1.34 -34.31 7.78
CA LYS A 22 1.44 -35.22 8.94
C LYS A 22 2.47 -36.34 8.74
N MET A 23 3.63 -36.03 8.17
CA MET A 23 4.70 -37.00 7.90
C MET A 23 5.99 -36.67 8.65
N LYS A 24 6.87 -37.66 8.84
CA LYS A 24 8.12 -37.51 9.59
C LYS A 24 9.09 -36.56 8.86
N CYS A 25 9.56 -35.54 9.58
CA CYS A 25 10.58 -34.60 9.10
C CYS A 25 11.97 -35.08 9.55
N VAL A 26 12.83 -35.42 8.59
CA VAL A 26 14.20 -35.87 8.85
C VAL A 26 15.16 -34.91 8.14
N LEU A 27 15.86 -34.09 8.93
CA LEU A 27 16.92 -33.20 8.44
C LEU A 27 18.22 -34.00 8.37
N GLU A 28 18.96 -33.85 7.28
CA GLU A 28 20.24 -34.54 7.09
C GLU A 28 21.33 -33.77 7.84
N SER A 29 22.16 -34.46 8.62
CA SER A 29 23.17 -33.87 9.52
C SER A 29 24.38 -33.27 8.80
N ALA A 30 24.29 -33.01 7.49
CA ALA A 30 25.34 -32.36 6.73
C ALA A 30 25.27 -30.84 6.97
N ALA A 31 26.44 -30.21 7.19
CA ALA A 31 26.56 -28.81 7.60
C ALA A 31 25.83 -27.79 6.70
N ASN A 32 25.46 -28.18 5.47
CA ASN A 32 24.85 -27.31 4.46
C ASN A 32 23.46 -27.78 3.99
N ALA A 33 22.78 -28.68 4.71
CA ALA A 33 21.48 -29.19 4.29
C ALA A 33 20.36 -28.15 4.54
N THR A 34 19.92 -27.49 3.47
CA THR A 34 18.83 -26.48 3.49
C THR A 34 17.42 -27.07 3.42
N ALA A 35 17.28 -28.38 3.22
CA ALA A 35 15.98 -29.06 3.11
C ALA A 35 16.00 -30.48 3.70
N CYS A 36 14.88 -30.88 4.33
CA CYS A 36 14.67 -32.22 4.86
C CYS A 36 14.51 -33.26 3.74
N TYR A 37 14.76 -34.53 4.05
CA TYR A 37 14.72 -35.63 3.08
C TYR A 37 13.39 -35.69 2.31
N GLY A 38 12.28 -35.55 3.03
CA GLY A 38 10.93 -35.61 2.45
C GLY A 38 10.64 -34.48 1.47
N CYS A 39 11.10 -33.26 1.76
CA CYS A 39 10.90 -32.11 0.88
C CYS A 39 11.83 -32.16 -0.34
N ARG A 40 13.09 -32.57 -0.13
CA ARG A 40 14.09 -32.69 -1.21
C ARG A 40 13.65 -33.70 -2.26
N ARG A 41 13.17 -34.88 -1.84
CA ARG A 41 12.67 -35.91 -2.76
C ARG A 41 11.46 -35.47 -3.58
N ARG A 42 10.68 -34.51 -3.08
CA ARG A 42 9.43 -34.07 -3.71
C ARG A 42 9.58 -32.75 -4.47
N GLY A 43 10.76 -32.12 -4.43
CA GLY A 43 10.98 -30.79 -5.00
C GLY A 43 10.15 -29.69 -4.31
N SER A 44 9.69 -29.90 -3.08
CA SER A 44 8.85 -28.94 -2.35
C SER A 44 9.66 -28.05 -1.41
N PRO A 45 9.26 -26.79 -1.17
CA PRO A 45 9.98 -25.89 -0.28
C PRO A 45 9.97 -26.40 1.18
N CYS A 46 11.15 -26.45 1.81
CA CYS A 46 11.32 -26.95 3.18
C CYS A 46 11.48 -25.79 4.17
N LEU A 47 10.37 -25.18 4.58
CA LEU A 47 10.40 -23.98 5.42
C LEU A 47 10.32 -24.30 6.92
N SER A 48 11.21 -23.66 7.70
CA SER A 48 11.13 -23.62 9.16
C SER A 48 9.84 -22.92 9.59
N GLN A 49 9.25 -23.35 10.71
CA GLN A 49 8.01 -22.75 11.22
C GLN A 49 8.19 -21.36 11.82
N GLU A 50 9.43 -20.85 11.95
CA GLU A 50 9.78 -19.61 12.66
C GLU A 50 9.47 -18.28 11.93
N PHE A 51 8.86 -18.28 10.72
CA PHE A 51 8.58 -17.03 9.97
C PHE A 51 7.15 -16.95 9.39
N PRO A 52 6.31 -15.95 9.70
CA PRO A 52 4.92 -15.83 9.20
C PRO A 52 4.79 -15.93 7.65
N GLU A 53 3.68 -16.47 7.15
CA GLU A 53 3.51 -16.96 5.75
C GLU A 53 3.50 -15.89 4.63
N ASP A 54 3.63 -14.60 4.93
CA ASP A 54 3.48 -13.54 3.91
C ASP A 54 4.76 -13.19 3.12
N SER A 55 5.90 -13.82 3.41
CA SER A 55 7.21 -13.50 2.80
C SER A 55 7.62 -14.38 1.60
N ALA A 56 6.84 -15.40 1.25
CA ALA A 56 7.16 -16.28 0.13
C ALA A 56 6.97 -15.61 -1.24
N ILE A 57 6.09 -14.60 -1.32
CA ILE A 57 5.82 -13.82 -2.54
C ILE A 57 7.00 -12.86 -2.82
N ASP A 58 7.68 -12.38 -1.78
CA ASP A 58 8.79 -11.42 -1.90
C ASP A 58 10.03 -12.02 -2.57
N MET A 59 10.34 -13.29 -2.31
CA MET A 59 11.58 -13.91 -2.82
C MET A 59 11.52 -14.27 -4.32
N GLU A 60 10.32 -14.56 -4.86
CA GLU A 60 10.16 -14.82 -6.29
C GLU A 60 10.21 -13.52 -7.11
N MET A 61 9.74 -12.40 -6.54
CA MET A 61 9.87 -11.06 -7.10
C MET A 61 11.33 -10.61 -7.14
N ILE A 62 12.10 -10.85 -6.07
CA ILE A 62 13.54 -10.53 -5.98
C ILE A 62 14.36 -11.34 -7.00
N ALA A 63 14.03 -12.63 -7.20
CA ALA A 63 14.69 -13.46 -8.22
C ALA A 63 14.43 -12.97 -9.65
N LYS A 64 13.21 -12.50 -9.94
CA LYS A 64 12.85 -11.92 -11.25
C LYS A 64 13.56 -10.59 -11.52
N LEU A 65 13.74 -9.76 -10.49
CA LEU A 65 14.50 -8.51 -10.56
C LEU A 65 16.01 -8.73 -10.77
N ASN A 66 16.61 -9.70 -10.09
CA ASN A 66 18.05 -9.99 -10.21
C ASN A 66 18.42 -10.57 -11.59
N ASN A 67 17.53 -11.36 -12.20
CA ASN A 67 17.76 -11.91 -13.54
C ASN A 67 17.70 -10.86 -14.66
N ALA A 68 17.01 -9.72 -14.44
CA ALA A 68 16.95 -8.62 -15.39
C ALA A 68 18.18 -7.68 -15.32
N ALA A 69 18.92 -7.71 -14.22
CA ALA A 69 20.09 -6.85 -13.97
C ALA A 69 21.45 -7.52 -14.31
N GLY A 70 21.47 -8.83 -14.60
CA GLY A 70 22.68 -9.63 -14.82
C GLY A 70 23.38 -9.45 -16.16
N ARG A 71 23.33 -8.27 -16.80
CA ARG A 71 24.02 -8.00 -18.07
C ARG A 71 24.71 -6.65 -18.11
N ALA A 72 25.57 -6.39 -17.13
CA ALA A 72 26.67 -5.43 -17.21
C ALA A 72 27.69 -5.71 -16.09
N GLU A 73 28.63 -6.61 -16.35
CA GLU A 73 29.94 -6.59 -15.67
C GLU A 73 30.70 -5.36 -16.21
N THR A 74 31.44 -4.58 -15.45
CA THR A 74 32.74 -4.89 -14.84
C THR A 74 33.24 -3.58 -14.19
N VAL A 75 34.01 -3.68 -13.10
CA VAL A 75 35.27 -2.96 -12.81
C VAL A 75 35.57 -3.08 -11.31
N SER A 76 36.50 -3.98 -11.01
CA SER A 76 37.35 -4.05 -9.80
C SER A 76 38.18 -2.75 -9.68
N THR A 77 38.76 -2.28 -8.56
CA THR A 77 39.55 -2.97 -7.54
C THR A 77 39.92 -1.97 -6.43
N LEU A 78 40.27 -2.53 -5.27
CA LEU A 78 40.70 -1.96 -3.98
C LEU A 78 41.81 -0.88 -4.01
N SER A 79 41.90 -0.09 -2.92
CA SER A 79 43.11 0.01 -2.07
C SER A 79 42.82 0.71 -0.73
N SER A 80 43.32 0.09 0.36
CA SER A 80 43.28 0.51 1.76
C SER A 80 44.35 1.55 2.11
N GLU A 81 44.15 2.32 3.18
CA GLU A 81 45.25 2.66 4.11
C GLU A 81 44.72 3.07 5.51
N ASN A 82 45.45 2.63 6.54
CA ASN A 82 45.16 2.69 7.98
C ASN A 82 45.76 3.94 8.65
N THR A 83 45.11 4.52 9.68
CA THR A 83 45.68 4.76 11.05
C THR A 83 44.69 5.48 12.02
N PRO A 84 44.87 5.38 13.37
CA PRO A 84 43.80 5.52 14.39
C PRO A 84 43.95 6.78 15.31
N PRO A 85 43.34 6.84 16.53
CA PRO A 85 42.09 7.56 16.83
C PRO A 85 42.27 8.80 17.73
N SER A 86 41.27 9.69 17.80
CA SER A 86 41.19 10.71 18.86
C SER A 86 39.74 10.98 19.30
N ASP A 87 39.54 10.91 20.62
CA ASP A 87 38.28 10.97 21.37
C ASP A 87 37.51 12.29 21.23
N LYS A 88 36.25 12.25 20.76
CA LYS A 88 35.17 13.19 21.14
C LYS A 88 33.76 12.55 21.03
N PRO A 89 32.77 13.04 21.80
CA PRO A 89 31.53 12.31 22.10
C PRO A 89 30.56 12.20 20.92
N LEU A 90 29.88 11.05 20.83
CA LEU A 90 28.93 10.65 19.79
C LEU A 90 27.66 11.51 19.80
N THR A 91 27.52 12.38 18.80
CA THR A 91 26.24 12.71 18.18
C THR A 91 26.08 11.78 16.96
N PRO A 92 24.91 11.18 16.69
CA PRO A 92 24.77 10.36 15.48
C PRO A 92 24.70 11.28 14.27
N THR A 93 25.87 11.54 13.67
CA THR A 93 26.00 12.24 12.40
C THR A 93 25.43 11.35 11.30
N SER A 94 24.42 11.88 10.61
CA SER A 94 23.80 11.31 9.42
C SER A 94 24.83 11.17 8.30
N MET A 95 25.40 9.98 8.13
CA MET A 95 26.35 9.65 7.06
C MET A 95 25.99 8.26 6.53
N THR A 96 24.95 8.18 5.69
CA THR A 96 24.61 7.07 4.77
C THR A 96 23.27 7.39 4.08
N SER A 97 23.20 8.42 3.22
CA SER A 97 21.90 8.86 2.67
C SER A 97 21.78 8.93 1.16
N GLU A 98 22.85 9.07 0.38
CA GLU A 98 22.71 9.32 -1.06
C GLU A 98 22.32 8.08 -1.90
N PRO A 99 23.02 6.93 -1.78
CA PRO A 99 22.69 5.74 -2.58
C PRO A 99 21.31 5.16 -2.23
N LEU A 100 20.93 5.20 -0.95
CA LEU A 100 19.63 4.72 -0.47
C LEU A 100 18.48 5.64 -0.91
N ARG A 101 18.68 6.96 -0.90
CA ARG A 101 17.68 7.92 -1.41
C ARG A 101 17.52 7.81 -2.92
N GLN A 102 18.60 7.64 -3.68
CA GLN A 102 18.52 7.41 -5.12
C GLN A 102 17.78 6.11 -5.45
N LEU A 103 18.07 5.02 -4.72
CA LEU A 103 17.36 3.76 -4.90
C LEU A 103 15.87 3.88 -4.55
N ALA A 104 15.53 4.55 -3.44
CA ALA A 104 14.14 4.81 -3.07
C ALA A 104 13.41 5.69 -4.11
N PHE A 105 14.10 6.71 -4.63
CA PHE A 105 13.59 7.57 -5.70
C PHE A 105 13.31 6.77 -6.99
N HIS A 106 14.24 5.95 -7.45
CA HIS A 106 14.05 5.11 -8.64
C HIS A 106 12.95 4.05 -8.44
N LYS A 107 12.81 3.50 -7.22
CA LYS A 107 11.69 2.63 -6.89
C LYS A 107 10.35 3.37 -6.96
N SER A 108 10.28 4.58 -6.42
CA SER A 108 9.08 5.42 -6.47
C SER A 108 8.72 5.80 -7.91
N GLU A 109 9.70 6.21 -8.72
CA GLU A 109 9.50 6.60 -10.12
C GLU A 109 9.07 5.41 -10.99
N SER A 110 9.67 4.22 -10.78
CA SER A 110 9.26 3.01 -11.50
C SER A 110 7.84 2.59 -11.12
N LEU A 111 7.46 2.72 -9.85
CA LEU A 111 6.10 2.49 -9.39
C LEU A 111 5.12 3.49 -10.00
N SER A 112 5.44 4.78 -10.05
CA SER A 112 4.60 5.80 -10.70
C SER A 112 4.32 5.47 -12.16
N ARG A 113 5.36 5.13 -12.93
CA ARG A 113 5.21 4.74 -14.33
C ARG A 113 4.37 3.48 -14.50
N PHE A 114 4.55 2.48 -13.63
CA PHE A 114 3.75 1.26 -13.64
C PHE A 114 2.27 1.51 -13.37
N LEU A 115 1.96 2.29 -12.32
CA LEU A 115 0.58 2.64 -11.97
C LEU A 115 -0.07 3.48 -13.07
N HIS A 116 0.63 4.49 -13.59
CA HIS A 116 0.14 5.31 -14.70
C HIS A 116 -0.13 4.49 -15.96
N GLY A 117 0.78 3.58 -16.32
CA GLY A 117 0.60 2.69 -17.47
C GLY A 117 -0.54 1.68 -17.33
N SER A 118 -1.08 1.53 -16.11
CA SER A 118 -2.22 0.65 -15.81
C SER A 118 -3.56 1.40 -15.73
N LEU A 119 -3.57 2.72 -15.98
CA LEU A 119 -4.81 3.48 -16.09
C LEU A 119 -5.60 3.06 -17.33
N PRO A 120 -6.94 3.18 -17.32
CA PRO A 120 -7.74 3.03 -18.52
C PRO A 120 -7.29 3.96 -19.64
N SER A 121 -7.71 3.65 -20.87
CA SER A 121 -7.38 4.50 -22.00
C SER A 121 -7.83 5.95 -21.75
N ARG A 122 -7.11 6.91 -22.34
CA ARG A 122 -7.48 8.33 -22.22
C ARG A 122 -8.91 8.57 -22.70
N GLU A 123 -9.32 7.89 -23.77
CA GLU A 123 -10.67 7.97 -24.32
C GLU A 123 -11.73 7.44 -23.33
N ASP A 124 -11.50 6.28 -22.72
CA ASP A 124 -12.42 5.74 -21.71
C ASP A 124 -12.49 6.65 -20.48
N THR A 125 -11.36 7.18 -20.04
CA THR A 125 -11.28 8.10 -18.90
C THR A 125 -12.08 9.38 -19.16
N GLU A 126 -11.94 9.97 -20.34
CA GLU A 126 -12.71 11.15 -20.76
C GLU A 126 -14.21 10.83 -20.86
N ARG A 127 -14.60 9.67 -21.40
CA ARG A 127 -16.00 9.24 -21.44
C ARG A 127 -16.59 9.06 -20.05
N ILE A 128 -15.85 8.47 -19.11
CA ILE A 128 -16.27 8.31 -17.71
C ILE A 128 -16.54 9.67 -17.07
N TYR A 129 -15.68 10.66 -17.31
CA TYR A 129 -15.87 12.01 -16.78
C TYR A 129 -17.01 12.77 -17.43
N ASN A 130 -17.19 12.64 -18.74
CA ASN A 130 -18.26 13.30 -19.49
C ASN A 130 -19.64 12.72 -19.18
N ALA A 131 -19.70 11.41 -18.89
CA ALA A 131 -20.93 10.71 -18.52
C ALA A 131 -21.58 11.25 -17.23
N ILE A 132 -20.89 12.10 -16.47
CA ILE A 132 -21.35 12.60 -15.17
C ILE A 132 -21.50 14.13 -15.25
N PRO A 133 -22.55 14.64 -15.93
CA PRO A 133 -22.70 16.07 -16.26
C PRO A 133 -22.92 16.97 -15.03
N GLN A 134 -23.42 16.43 -13.93
CA GLN A 134 -23.36 17.09 -12.63
C GLN A 134 -22.36 16.33 -11.78
N ARG A 135 -21.17 16.91 -11.51
CA ARG A 135 -20.18 16.38 -10.56
C ARG A 135 -20.92 16.10 -9.24
N PRO A 136 -21.37 14.87 -8.93
CA PRO A 136 -22.05 14.60 -7.68
C PRO A 136 -21.01 14.92 -6.61
N VAL A 137 -21.43 15.41 -5.45
CA VAL A 137 -20.47 15.49 -4.35
C VAL A 137 -19.98 14.06 -4.16
N LEU A 138 -18.74 13.79 -4.56
CA LEU A 138 -18.28 12.41 -4.59
C LEU A 138 -18.18 11.97 -3.15
N ALA A 139 -18.55 10.73 -2.86
CA ALA A 139 -18.53 10.22 -1.49
C ALA A 139 -17.19 10.50 -0.79
N HIS A 140 -16.08 10.49 -1.54
CA HIS A 140 -14.76 10.85 -1.02
C HIS A 140 -14.60 12.34 -0.64
N GLU A 141 -15.23 13.27 -1.35
CA GLU A 141 -15.22 14.71 -1.03
C GLU A 141 -16.00 14.96 0.26
N MET A 142 -17.14 14.30 0.46
CA MET A 142 -17.91 14.33 1.72
C MET A 142 -17.13 13.77 2.91
N MET A 143 -16.18 12.87 2.63
CA MET A 143 -15.34 12.21 3.62
C MET A 143 -14.10 13.03 3.98
N THR A 144 -13.70 13.99 3.14
CA THR A 144 -12.46 14.77 3.32
C THR A 144 -12.69 16.25 3.59
N MET A 145 -13.85 16.80 3.20
CA MET A 145 -14.22 18.21 3.35
C MET A 145 -15.52 18.45 4.13
N PRO A 146 -15.67 19.60 4.80
CA PRO A 146 -16.97 20.09 5.24
C PRO A 146 -17.91 20.36 4.06
N TYR A 147 -19.21 20.14 4.24
CA TYR A 147 -20.23 20.40 3.21
C TYR A 147 -20.26 21.84 2.69
N THR A 148 -19.88 22.82 3.51
CA THR A 148 -19.83 24.24 3.13
C THR A 148 -18.85 24.49 1.99
N CYS A 149 -17.74 23.73 1.94
CA CYS A 149 -16.73 23.80 0.88
C CYS A 149 -17.15 23.05 -0.40
N LEU A 150 -18.28 22.32 -0.36
CA LEU A 150 -18.82 21.54 -1.48
C LEU A 150 -19.91 22.32 -2.24
N SER A 151 -20.14 23.59 -1.89
CA SER A 151 -21.12 24.46 -2.54
C SER A 151 -20.75 24.76 -3.99
N GLN A 152 -21.76 25.09 -4.80
CA GLN A 152 -21.68 25.16 -6.27
C GLN A 152 -20.62 26.16 -6.80
N ASN A 153 -20.25 27.18 -6.02
CA ASN A 153 -19.25 28.18 -6.41
C ASN A 153 -17.79 27.68 -6.28
N ASP A 154 -17.50 26.82 -5.28
CA ASP A 154 -16.18 26.17 -5.15
C ASP A 154 -16.01 24.99 -6.12
N ARG A 155 -17.13 24.39 -6.57
CA ARG A 155 -17.15 23.29 -7.55
C ARG A 155 -16.61 23.70 -8.93
N ILE A 156 -16.74 24.97 -9.31
CA ILE A 156 -16.20 25.52 -10.57
C ILE A 156 -14.67 25.65 -10.47
N GLN A 157 -14.13 25.98 -9.28
CA GLN A 157 -12.69 26.16 -9.07
C GLN A 157 -11.92 24.86 -8.83
N SER A 158 -12.56 23.81 -8.30
CA SER A 158 -11.97 22.45 -8.20
C SER A 158 -11.86 21.72 -9.54
N GLY A 159 -11.75 22.46 -10.65
CA GLY A 159 -11.72 21.98 -12.03
C GLY A 159 -10.65 20.94 -12.35
N ASN A 160 -9.68 20.71 -11.47
CA ASN A 160 -8.46 19.95 -11.76
C ASN A 160 -8.42 18.55 -11.13
N SER A 161 -9.44 18.10 -10.38
CA SER A 161 -9.37 16.78 -9.72
C SER A 161 -9.53 15.58 -10.66
N PHE A 162 -9.91 15.81 -11.93
CA PHE A 162 -10.13 14.78 -12.95
C PHE A 162 -9.14 14.88 -14.11
N GLU A 163 -8.07 15.67 -13.98
CA GLU A 163 -6.96 15.62 -14.92
C GLU A 163 -6.25 14.28 -14.77
N ILE A 164 -5.91 13.65 -15.91
CA ILE A 164 -5.09 12.45 -15.90
C ILE A 164 -3.73 12.83 -15.31
N PRO A 165 -3.26 12.13 -14.26
CA PRO A 165 -2.02 12.45 -13.57
C PRO A 165 -0.81 12.34 -14.50
N ASP A 166 0.21 13.20 -14.36
CA ASP A 166 1.47 13.01 -15.09
C ASP A 166 2.20 11.71 -14.63
N PRO A 167 2.81 10.94 -15.54
CA PRO A 167 3.48 9.67 -15.21
C PRO A 167 4.60 9.77 -14.17
N LYS A 168 5.16 10.95 -13.94
CA LYS A 168 6.23 11.23 -12.97
C LYS A 168 5.71 11.73 -11.63
N MET A 169 4.40 11.94 -11.48
CA MET A 169 3.85 12.34 -10.19
C MET A 169 4.03 11.25 -9.14
N HIS A 170 3.94 11.66 -7.87
CA HIS A 170 4.06 10.74 -6.73
C HIS A 170 3.05 9.58 -6.84
N PRO A 171 3.43 8.32 -6.56
CA PRO A 171 2.56 7.16 -6.75
C PRO A 171 1.25 7.25 -5.95
N VAL A 172 1.26 7.94 -4.80
CA VAL A 172 0.06 8.23 -4.02
C VAL A 172 -0.96 9.07 -4.78
N LEU A 173 -0.52 10.06 -5.55
CA LEU A 173 -1.42 10.91 -6.34
C LEU A 173 -2.03 10.15 -7.53
N ILE A 174 -1.23 9.27 -8.16
CA ILE A 174 -1.72 8.38 -9.21
C ILE A 174 -2.73 7.38 -8.63
N ALA A 175 -2.42 6.75 -7.50
CA ALA A 175 -3.33 5.84 -6.81
C ALA A 175 -4.61 6.53 -6.33
N ARG A 176 -4.52 7.79 -5.89
CA ARG A 176 -5.71 8.62 -5.59
C ARG A 176 -6.59 8.71 -6.83
N HIS A 177 -6.05 9.10 -7.98
CA HIS A 177 -6.79 9.17 -9.23
C HIS A 177 -7.42 7.81 -9.60
N MET A 178 -6.66 6.71 -9.48
CA MET A 178 -7.16 5.34 -9.72
C MET A 178 -8.37 5.01 -8.82
N LEU A 179 -8.28 5.27 -7.53
CA LEU A 179 -9.36 5.00 -6.57
C LEU A 179 -10.59 5.89 -6.80
N LEU A 180 -10.39 7.14 -7.22
CA LEU A 180 -11.46 8.04 -7.64
C LEU A 180 -12.17 7.50 -8.87
N LEU A 181 -11.41 7.08 -9.89
CA LEU A 181 -11.95 6.51 -11.11
C LEU A 181 -12.76 5.24 -10.82
N ALA A 182 -12.20 4.32 -10.01
CA ALA A 182 -12.88 3.12 -9.59
C ALA A 182 -14.18 3.41 -8.82
N SER A 183 -14.18 4.44 -7.97
CA SER A 183 -15.38 4.88 -7.25
C SER A 183 -16.44 5.48 -8.18
N LEU A 184 -16.05 6.23 -9.21
CA LEU A 184 -16.99 6.75 -10.22
C LEU A 184 -17.66 5.62 -10.99
N LEU A 185 -16.87 4.64 -11.42
CA LEU A 185 -17.34 3.47 -12.15
C LEU A 185 -18.40 2.65 -11.39
N GLN A 186 -18.39 2.68 -10.04
CA GLN A 186 -19.45 2.05 -9.22
C GLN A 186 -20.83 2.70 -9.37
N HIS A 187 -20.88 3.98 -9.74
CA HIS A 187 -22.12 4.75 -9.84
C HIS A 187 -22.62 4.89 -11.29
N LEU A 188 -21.85 4.39 -12.26
CA LEU A 188 -22.17 4.48 -13.68
C LEU A 188 -23.02 3.28 -14.12
N HIS A 189 -24.31 3.55 -14.41
CA HIS A 189 -25.22 2.55 -14.97
C HIS A 189 -25.45 2.76 -16.48
N PRO A 190 -25.33 1.73 -17.35
CA PRO A 190 -25.41 1.88 -18.81
C PRO A 190 -26.77 2.36 -19.34
N GLU A 191 -27.83 2.14 -18.55
CA GLU A 191 -29.18 2.60 -18.90
C GLU A 191 -29.38 4.09 -18.61
N VAL A 192 -28.60 4.65 -17.68
CA VAL A 192 -28.72 6.04 -17.22
C VAL A 192 -27.76 6.95 -17.99
N HIS A 193 -26.58 6.44 -18.37
CA HIS A 193 -25.54 7.22 -19.01
C HIS A 193 -25.27 6.68 -20.42
N ALA A 194 -25.72 7.39 -21.45
CA ALA A 194 -25.51 6.95 -22.83
C ALA A 194 -24.01 6.89 -23.21
N ASP A 195 -23.21 7.81 -22.65
CA ASP A 195 -21.78 7.95 -22.95
C ASP A 195 -20.93 6.75 -22.51
N ILE A 196 -21.42 5.93 -21.56
CA ILE A 196 -20.68 4.76 -21.08
C ILE A 196 -20.93 3.50 -21.93
N LYS A 197 -21.86 3.54 -22.90
CA LYS A 197 -22.07 2.42 -23.84
C LYS A 197 -20.90 2.20 -24.79
N GLY A 198 -20.05 3.22 -24.96
CA GLY A 198 -18.87 3.16 -25.83
C GLY A 198 -17.61 2.63 -25.16
N LEU A 199 -17.60 2.37 -23.84
CA LEU A 199 -16.40 1.97 -23.12
C LEU A 199 -15.81 0.66 -23.66
N SER A 200 -14.49 0.56 -23.65
CA SER A 200 -13.75 -0.65 -24.05
C SER A 200 -14.16 -1.90 -23.25
N GLU A 201 -14.48 -1.70 -21.98
CA GLU A 201 -14.94 -2.73 -21.05
C GLU A 201 -16.13 -2.22 -20.22
N THR A 202 -16.86 -3.15 -19.60
CA THR A 202 -17.93 -2.75 -18.67
C THR A 202 -17.36 -1.98 -17.47
N PRO A 203 -18.09 -1.00 -16.89
CA PRO A 203 -17.58 -0.21 -15.76
C PRO A 203 -17.07 -1.06 -14.59
N ARG A 204 -17.75 -2.18 -14.32
CA ARG A 204 -17.37 -3.12 -13.27
C ARG A 204 -16.02 -3.79 -13.54
N VAL A 205 -15.82 -4.30 -14.76
CA VAL A 205 -14.57 -4.99 -15.16
C VAL A 205 -13.40 -4.01 -15.14
N MET A 206 -13.61 -2.75 -15.53
CA MET A 206 -12.57 -1.72 -15.48
C MET A 206 -12.25 -1.26 -14.05
N SER A 207 -13.26 -1.15 -13.18
CA SER A 207 -13.09 -0.63 -11.82
C SER A 207 -12.20 -1.50 -10.92
N GLU A 208 -12.32 -2.83 -11.06
CA GLU A 208 -11.69 -3.78 -10.14
C GLU A 208 -10.16 -3.80 -10.26
N PRO A 209 -9.54 -3.93 -11.44
CA PRO A 209 -8.08 -3.86 -11.60
C PRO A 209 -7.51 -2.53 -11.13
N VAL A 210 -8.16 -1.42 -11.51
CA VAL A 210 -7.71 -0.07 -11.16
C VAL A 210 -7.70 0.14 -9.64
N ALA A 211 -8.77 -0.29 -8.95
CA ALA A 211 -8.80 -0.26 -7.49
C ALA A 211 -7.76 -1.20 -6.87
N ASN A 212 -7.67 -2.45 -7.34
CA ASN A 212 -6.78 -3.45 -6.75
C ASN A 212 -5.31 -3.04 -6.83
N LEU A 213 -4.86 -2.46 -7.96
CA LEU A 213 -3.49 -1.98 -8.11
C LEU A 213 -3.17 -0.83 -7.15
N ALA A 214 -4.06 0.16 -7.04
CA ALA A 214 -3.89 1.25 -6.08
C ALA A 214 -3.82 0.72 -4.64
N ILE A 215 -4.64 -0.29 -4.31
CA ILE A 215 -4.66 -0.90 -2.98
C ILE A 215 -3.36 -1.68 -2.69
N SER A 216 -2.96 -2.57 -3.60
CA SER A 216 -1.83 -3.49 -3.39
C SER A 216 -0.47 -2.80 -3.39
N TYR A 217 -0.35 -1.69 -4.14
CA TYR A 217 0.92 -1.01 -4.31
C TYR A 217 1.04 0.31 -3.55
N VAL A 218 -0.07 0.88 -3.05
CA VAL A 218 -0.03 2.15 -2.30
C VAL A 218 -0.70 2.03 -0.94
N THR A 219 -2.00 1.74 -0.87
CA THR A 219 -2.74 1.87 0.40
C THR A 219 -2.37 0.84 1.47
N THR A 220 -1.65 -0.22 1.07
CA THR A 220 -1.11 -1.28 1.95
C THR A 220 0.40 -1.16 2.18
N LYS A 221 1.05 -0.10 1.67
CA LYS A 221 2.48 0.16 1.82
C LYS A 221 2.70 1.30 2.80
N ASP A 222 2.98 0.97 4.06
CA ASP A 222 3.11 1.95 5.16
C ASP A 222 4.07 3.11 4.84
N GLU A 223 5.14 2.84 4.08
CA GLU A 223 6.12 3.84 3.61
C GLU A 223 5.53 4.94 2.72
N LEU A 224 4.37 4.73 2.11
CA LEU A 224 3.69 5.70 1.24
C LEU A 224 2.53 6.43 1.94
N LEU A 225 2.25 6.13 3.21
CA LEU A 225 1.07 6.62 3.93
C LEU A 225 1.34 7.85 4.81
N GLY A 226 2.54 8.45 4.74
CA GLY A 226 2.93 9.63 5.53
C GLY A 226 2.27 10.96 5.10
N SER A 227 1.56 10.97 3.97
CA SER A 227 0.90 12.15 3.42
C SER A 227 -0.60 12.19 3.69
N ILE A 228 -1.18 13.38 3.73
CA ILE A 228 -2.63 13.55 3.87
C ILE A 228 -3.40 12.96 2.68
N GLU A 229 -2.81 12.98 1.48
CA GLU A 229 -3.34 12.29 0.31
C GLU A 229 -3.30 10.78 0.47
N GLY A 230 -2.25 10.22 1.08
CA GLY A 230 -2.15 8.81 1.42
C GLY A 230 -3.26 8.36 2.36
N LEU A 231 -3.55 9.14 3.40
CA LEU A 231 -4.71 8.91 4.26
C LEU A 231 -6.02 8.97 3.48
N GLY A 232 -6.16 9.95 2.58
CA GLY A 232 -7.30 10.06 1.67
C GLY A 232 -7.49 8.81 0.81
N CYS A 233 -6.42 8.22 0.29
CA CYS A 233 -6.48 6.97 -0.48
C CYS A 233 -7.05 5.81 0.35
N ILE A 234 -6.61 5.64 1.61
CA ILE A 234 -7.16 4.59 2.49
C ILE A 234 -8.66 4.83 2.77
N MET A 235 -9.05 6.09 2.94
CA MET A 235 -10.47 6.45 3.13
C MET A 235 -11.31 6.11 1.89
N ILE A 236 -10.81 6.41 0.68
CA ILE A 236 -11.49 6.05 -0.57
C ILE A 236 -11.55 4.53 -0.73
N GLU A 237 -10.47 3.80 -0.44
CA GLU A 237 -10.46 2.32 -0.44
C GLU A 237 -11.56 1.77 0.48
N SER A 238 -11.68 2.29 1.70
CA SER A 238 -12.67 1.81 2.67
C SER A 238 -14.09 1.99 2.14
N VAL A 239 -14.39 3.14 1.54
CA VAL A 239 -15.69 3.41 0.90
C VAL A 239 -15.91 2.51 -0.32
N TYR A 240 -14.91 2.39 -1.19
CA TYR A 240 -14.96 1.52 -2.37
C TYR A 240 -15.31 0.07 -1.99
N GLN A 241 -14.64 -0.49 -0.97
CA GLN A 241 -14.92 -1.84 -0.47
C GLN A 241 -16.32 -1.97 0.12
N ALA A 242 -16.82 -0.94 0.82
CA ALA A 242 -18.18 -0.94 1.35
C ALA A 242 -19.22 -0.96 0.23
N ASN A 243 -19.02 -0.15 -0.81
CA ASN A 243 -19.93 -0.02 -1.94
C ASN A 243 -20.07 -1.32 -2.75
N ILE A 244 -18.97 -2.10 -2.91
CA ILE A 244 -19.04 -3.43 -3.55
C ILE A 244 -19.52 -4.54 -2.58
N GLY A 245 -19.94 -4.20 -1.36
CA GLY A 245 -20.46 -5.15 -0.37
C GLY A 245 -19.39 -5.87 0.47
N ASN A 246 -18.11 -5.55 0.31
CA ASN A 246 -17.00 -6.15 1.06
C ASN A 246 -16.76 -5.45 2.40
N LEU A 247 -17.77 -5.49 3.29
CA LEU A 247 -17.75 -4.76 4.57
C LEU A 247 -16.54 -5.13 5.47
N ARG A 248 -16.10 -6.38 5.47
CA ARG A 248 -14.90 -6.80 6.23
C ARG A 248 -13.62 -6.12 5.72
N ARG A 249 -13.44 -6.03 4.39
CA ARG A 249 -12.28 -5.35 3.80
C ARG A 249 -12.36 -3.84 4.03
N SER A 250 -13.55 -3.27 3.92
CA SER A 250 -13.82 -1.88 4.28
C SER A 250 -13.41 -1.56 5.72
N TRP A 251 -13.76 -2.45 6.65
CA TRP A 251 -13.39 -2.32 8.07
C TRP A 251 -11.88 -2.42 8.31
N VAL A 252 -11.19 -3.37 7.66
CA VAL A 252 -9.72 -3.48 7.75
C VAL A 252 -9.03 -2.22 7.24
N ALA A 253 -9.44 -1.68 6.09
CA ALA A 253 -8.93 -0.42 5.56
C ALA A 253 -9.23 0.74 6.54
N GLY A 254 -10.43 0.78 7.12
CA GLY A 254 -10.79 1.76 8.15
C GLY A 254 -9.89 1.70 9.39
N ARG A 255 -9.52 0.49 9.85
CA ARG A 255 -8.56 0.33 10.96
C ARG A 255 -7.17 0.87 10.60
N ARG A 256 -6.69 0.66 9.36
CA ARG A 256 -5.45 1.29 8.89
C ARG A 256 -5.56 2.81 8.89
N ALA A 257 -6.68 3.36 8.40
CA ALA A 257 -6.91 4.81 8.39
C ALA A 257 -6.87 5.41 9.82
N VAL A 258 -7.43 4.72 10.81
CA VAL A 258 -7.34 5.14 12.23
C VAL A 258 -5.88 5.21 12.67
N SER A 259 -5.10 4.15 12.45
CA SER A 259 -3.69 4.10 12.85
C SER A 259 -2.87 5.21 12.19
N VAL A 260 -3.02 5.39 10.88
CA VAL A 260 -2.32 6.43 10.11
C VAL A 260 -2.73 7.83 10.61
N ALA A 261 -4.02 8.09 10.80
CA ALA A 261 -4.50 9.38 11.30
C ALA A 261 -4.04 9.69 12.74
N GLN A 262 -3.94 8.67 13.61
CA GLN A 262 -3.40 8.83 14.97
C GLN A 262 -1.89 9.12 14.95
N LEU A 263 -1.13 8.45 14.07
CA LEU A 263 0.30 8.74 13.87
C LEU A 263 0.52 10.15 13.32
N MET A 264 -0.37 10.60 12.43
CA MET A 264 -0.43 11.99 11.96
C MET A 264 -0.90 12.98 13.03
N GLY A 265 -1.34 12.51 14.21
CA GLY A 265 -1.81 13.36 15.30
C GLY A 265 -3.17 14.01 15.07
N LEU A 266 -3.99 13.52 14.12
CA LEU A 266 -5.29 14.12 13.78
C LEU A 266 -6.34 13.96 14.89
N ASN A 267 -6.12 13.02 15.81
CA ASN A 267 -6.96 12.81 16.97
C ASN A 267 -6.73 13.84 18.10
N ARG A 268 -5.69 14.67 18.00
CA ARG A 268 -5.31 15.63 19.03
C ARG A 268 -5.84 17.03 18.71
N SER A 269 -6.45 17.68 19.69
CA SER A 269 -6.96 19.05 19.58
C SER A 269 -5.88 20.13 19.44
N ASN A 270 -4.62 19.82 19.73
CA ASN A 270 -3.56 20.81 19.95
C ASN A 270 -2.76 21.16 18.67
N ASN A 271 -3.32 20.93 17.48
CA ASN A 271 -2.72 21.28 16.17
C ASN A 271 -1.29 20.75 15.92
N ARG A 272 -0.86 19.69 16.61
CA ARG A 272 0.46 19.05 16.38
C ARG A 272 0.41 17.99 15.28
N ALA A 273 -0.37 18.23 14.23
CA ALA A 273 -0.49 17.26 13.17
C ALA A 273 0.84 17.15 12.40
N GLN A 274 1.26 15.93 12.10
CA GLN A 274 2.50 15.62 11.40
C GLN A 274 2.16 14.81 10.17
N TYR A 275 2.03 15.48 9.02
CA TYR A 275 1.79 14.85 7.73
C TYR A 275 2.40 15.69 6.62
N GLU A 276 2.75 15.01 5.54
CA GLU A 276 3.17 15.66 4.30
C GLU A 276 1.96 16.03 3.44
N VAL A 277 2.10 17.09 2.63
CA VAL A 277 1.13 17.47 1.61
C VAL A 277 1.82 17.33 0.26
N LEU A 278 1.38 16.37 -0.54
CA LEU A 278 2.02 16.04 -1.82
C LEU A 278 1.56 16.95 -2.95
N ASP A 279 0.30 17.40 -2.93
CA ASP A 279 -0.23 18.35 -3.89
C ASP A 279 -0.73 19.61 -3.15
N SER A 280 -0.13 20.75 -3.45
CA SER A 280 -0.53 22.07 -2.92
C SER A 280 -2.00 22.42 -3.19
N ARG A 281 -2.63 21.79 -4.18
CA ARG A 281 -4.05 21.96 -4.52
C ARG A 281 -4.98 21.15 -3.60
N THR A 282 -4.45 20.23 -2.79
CA THR A 282 -5.24 19.43 -1.85
C THR A 282 -5.83 20.31 -0.76
N LYS A 283 -7.17 20.37 -0.68
CA LYS A 283 -7.90 21.19 0.31
C LYS A 283 -8.24 20.45 1.62
N TYR A 284 -7.71 19.23 1.83
CA TYR A 284 -7.66 18.44 3.07
C TYR A 284 -8.14 19.14 4.38
N ASP A 285 -9.28 18.79 5.01
CA ASP A 285 -9.59 19.17 6.40
C ASP A 285 -9.37 17.95 7.31
N PRO A 286 -8.24 17.90 8.04
CA PRO A 286 -7.90 16.74 8.86
C PRO A 286 -8.88 16.47 10.00
N ARG A 287 -9.57 17.50 10.51
CA ARG A 287 -10.57 17.34 11.58
C ARG A 287 -11.81 16.65 11.05
N VAL A 288 -12.25 17.04 9.85
CA VAL A 288 -13.35 16.36 9.16
C VAL A 288 -12.95 14.93 8.82
N MET A 289 -11.76 14.72 8.26
CA MET A 289 -11.27 13.38 7.95
C MET A 289 -11.26 12.47 9.18
N TRP A 290 -10.72 12.94 10.30
CA TRP A 290 -10.73 12.19 11.57
C TRP A 290 -12.16 11.85 12.02
N SER A 291 -13.06 12.83 12.04
CA SER A 291 -14.47 12.62 12.40
C SER A 291 -15.13 11.56 11.50
N ARG A 292 -14.85 11.59 10.20
CA ARG A 292 -15.37 10.66 9.20
C ARG A 292 -14.80 9.25 9.35
N ILE A 293 -13.50 9.12 9.65
CA ILE A 293 -12.86 7.83 9.94
C ILE A 293 -13.51 7.18 11.16
N VAL A 294 -13.69 7.94 12.25
CA VAL A 294 -14.33 7.44 13.48
C VAL A 294 -15.79 7.03 13.19
N PHE A 295 -16.55 7.87 12.50
CA PHE A 295 -17.94 7.58 12.13
C PHE A 295 -18.05 6.29 11.31
N LEU A 296 -17.29 6.19 10.21
CA LEU A 296 -17.33 5.02 9.33
C LEU A 296 -16.88 3.75 10.06
N GLY A 297 -15.86 3.85 10.91
CA GLY A 297 -15.40 2.72 11.72
C GLY A 297 -16.48 2.20 12.67
N ARG A 298 -17.20 3.10 13.36
CA ARG A 298 -18.31 2.71 14.26
C ARG A 298 -19.48 2.11 13.50
N PHE A 299 -19.84 2.70 12.37
CA PHE A 299 -20.88 2.18 11.47
C PHE A 299 -20.56 0.75 11.01
N LEU A 300 -19.32 0.51 10.56
CA LEU A 300 -18.89 -0.82 10.11
C LEU A 300 -18.85 -1.84 11.27
N CYS A 301 -18.45 -1.43 12.47
CA CYS A 301 -18.53 -2.30 13.65
C CYS A 301 -19.98 -2.73 13.92
N LEU A 302 -20.94 -1.81 13.83
CA LEU A 302 -22.36 -2.10 13.99
C LEU A 302 -22.87 -3.07 12.92
N MET A 303 -22.55 -2.81 11.64
CA MET A 303 -22.98 -3.66 10.52
C MET A 303 -22.38 -5.06 10.56
N LEU A 304 -21.19 -5.23 11.14
CA LEU A 304 -20.49 -6.52 11.24
C LEU A 304 -20.69 -7.25 12.58
N GLY A 305 -21.35 -6.62 13.56
CA GLY A 305 -21.46 -7.17 14.92
C GLY A 305 -20.11 -7.23 15.67
N LEU A 306 -19.18 -6.33 15.34
CA LEU A 306 -17.85 -6.28 15.96
C LEU A 306 -17.82 -5.30 17.14
N PRO A 307 -16.98 -5.53 18.15
CA PRO A 307 -16.78 -4.57 19.23
C PRO A 307 -16.21 -3.25 18.69
N GLN A 308 -16.64 -2.13 19.26
CA GLN A 308 -16.09 -0.82 18.93
C GLN A 308 -14.67 -0.72 19.50
N GLY A 309 -13.70 -0.40 18.65
CA GLY A 309 -12.34 -0.08 19.10
C GLY A 309 -12.28 1.31 19.75
N LEU A 310 -11.30 1.52 20.63
CA LEU A 310 -10.95 2.86 21.11
C LEU A 310 -10.32 3.67 19.96
N TYR A 311 -10.72 4.94 19.83
CA TYR A 311 -10.24 5.90 18.84
C TYR A 311 -9.49 7.03 19.53
#